data_AF-A0A1F5AW19-F1
#
_entry.id   AF-A0A1F5AW19-F1
#
_cell.length_a   1.000
_cell.length_b   1.000
_cell.length_c   1.000
_cell.angle_alpha   90.00
_cell.angle_beta   90.00
_cell.angle_gamma   90.00
#
_symmetry.space_group_name_H-M   'P 1'
#
loop_
_entity.id
_entity.type
_entity.pdbx_description
1 polymer ?
#
loop_
_entity_poly.entity_id
_entity_poly.type
_entity_poly.pdbx_seq_one_letter_code
_entity_poly.pdbx_strand_id
1 'polypeptide(L)' 'MEAVRQATSQSLGKSTWEPMDGDVSRWGTLGFIFGTAETRSSDATDAATASTSYLRIWRKTPDGQWKIALDLAIPIPTE' A
#
# COMPACT_ATOMS: atom_id res chain seq x y z
N MET A 1 1.65 7.30 28.48
CA MET A 1 1.93 7.10 27.04
C MET A 1 1.27 5.80 26.57
N GLU A 2 -0.06 5.69 26.71
CA GLU A 2 -0.76 4.39 26.67
C GLU A 2 -1.96 4.35 25.72
N ALA A 3 -2.33 5.49 25.12
CA ALA A 3 -3.62 5.63 24.43
C ALA A 3 -3.58 5.42 22.90
N VAL A 4 -2.43 5.07 22.29
CA VAL A 4 -2.33 4.90 20.82
C VAL A 4 -2.26 3.42 20.39
N ARG A 5 -2.19 2.47 21.34
CA ARG A 5 -2.05 1.04 21.02
C ARG A 5 -3.36 0.26 20.85
N GLN A 6 -4.53 0.86 21.12
CA GLN A 6 -5.81 0.15 21.17
C GLN A 6 -6.76 0.40 20.00
N ALA A 7 -6.40 1.20 19.01
CA ALA A 7 -7.25 1.46 17.84
C ALA A 7 -6.72 0.74 16.60
N THR A 8 -6.92 -0.59 16.53
CA THR A 8 -7.24 -1.38 15.33
C THR A 8 -7.06 -2.87 15.65
N SER A 9 -8.01 -3.46 16.38
CA SER A 9 -8.32 -4.88 16.23
C SER A 9 -9.41 -5.03 15.15
N GLN A 10 -9.13 -4.54 13.93
CA GLN A 10 -9.71 -5.21 12.78
C GLN A 10 -8.84 -6.46 12.60
N SER A 11 -9.43 -7.65 12.47
CA SER A 11 -8.66 -8.77 11.94
C SER A 11 -8.10 -8.29 10.61
N LEU A 12 -6.80 -7.95 10.59
CA LEU A 12 -6.12 -7.58 9.38
C LEU A 12 -6.18 -8.85 8.53
N GLY A 13 -7.13 -8.89 7.59
CA GLY A 13 -7.12 -9.89 6.54
C GLY A 13 -5.71 -10.00 6.01
N LYS A 14 -5.26 -11.21 5.67
CA LYS A 14 -3.91 -11.37 5.11
C LYS A 14 -3.87 -10.56 3.81
N SER A 15 -3.16 -9.44 3.85
CA SER A 15 -2.89 -8.63 2.67
C SER A 15 -1.46 -8.88 2.22
N THR A 16 -1.31 -9.37 1.01
CA THR A 16 -0.02 -9.54 0.34
C THR A 16 0.18 -8.40 -0.64
N TRP A 17 1.39 -7.85 -0.68
CA TRP A 17 1.78 -6.79 -1.60
C TRP A 17 2.85 -7.34 -2.54
N GLU A 18 2.63 -7.19 -3.84
CA GLU A 18 3.55 -7.63 -4.90
C GLU A 18 4.00 -6.42 -5.70
N PRO A 19 5.16 -5.83 -5.35
CA PRO A 19 5.76 -4.78 -6.15
C PRO A 19 6.15 -5.30 -7.54
N MET A 20 5.73 -4.58 -8.58
CA MET A 20 6.10 -4.90 -9.95
C MET A 20 7.36 -4.16 -10.37
N ASP A 21 7.40 -2.84 -10.12
CA ASP A 21 8.56 -2.02 -10.41
C ASP A 21 8.50 -0.70 -9.62
N GLY A 22 9.61 0.03 -9.63
CA GLY A 22 9.75 1.35 -9.04
C GLY A 22 11.09 1.97 -9.37
N ASP A 23 11.13 3.30 -9.37
CA ASP A 23 12.36 4.04 -9.66
C ASP A 23 12.43 5.34 -8.87
N VAL A 24 13.62 5.93 -8.86
CA VAL A 24 13.92 7.24 -8.29
C VAL A 24 14.36 8.17 -9.41
N SER A 25 13.75 9.36 -9.46
CA SER A 25 14.13 10.41 -10.41
C SER A 25 15.63 10.70 -10.41
N ARG A 26 16.18 11.15 -11.54
CA ARG A 26 17.61 11.50 -11.69
C ARG A 26 18.17 12.43 -10.60
N TRP A 27 17.32 13.27 -10.01
CA TRP A 27 17.71 14.24 -8.99
C TRP A 27 17.62 13.69 -7.56
N GLY A 28 17.14 12.45 -7.38
CA GLY A 28 17.05 11.79 -6.09
C GLY A 28 15.97 12.34 -5.16
N THR A 29 15.00 13.10 -5.67
CA THR A 29 14.00 13.83 -4.86
C THR A 29 12.58 13.32 -5.01
N LEU A 30 12.29 12.56 -6.07
CA LEU A 30 11.02 11.88 -6.29
C LEU A 30 11.28 10.40 -6.52
N GLY A 31 10.45 9.52 -5.96
CA GLY A 31 10.47 8.09 -6.25
C GLY A 31 9.06 7.54 -6.32
N PHE A 32 8.88 6.42 -7.01
CA PHE A 32 7.59 5.74 -7.08
C PHE A 32 7.77 4.23 -7.01
N ILE A 33 6.71 3.54 -6.62
CA ILE A 33 6.59 2.10 -6.68
C ILE A 33 5.14 1.77 -7.04
N PHE A 34 4.93 0.76 -7.88
CA PHE A 34 3.60 0.28 -8.22
C PHE A 34 3.58 -1.24 -8.25
N GLY A 35 2.37 -1.79 -8.16
CA GLY A 35 2.17 -3.22 -8.19
C GLY A 35 0.73 -3.59 -7.88
N THR A 36 0.56 -4.80 -7.38
CA THR A 36 -0.73 -5.33 -6.98
C THR A 36 -0.72 -5.71 -5.51
N ALA A 37 -1.89 -5.64 -4.90
CA ALA A 37 -2.13 -6.12 -3.55
C ALA A 37 -3.34 -7.05 -3.58
N GLU A 38 -3.23 -8.15 -2.87
CA GLU A 38 -4.36 -9.06 -2.64
C GLU A 38 -4.81 -8.90 -1.20
N THR A 39 -6.11 -8.88 -0.97
CA THR A 39 -6.69 -8.90 0.38
C THR A 39 -7.65 -10.06 0.50
N ARG A 40 -7.39 -10.94 1.45
CA ARG A 40 -8.30 -12.04 1.81
C ARG A 40 -9.14 -11.64 3.01
N SER A 41 -10.47 -11.65 2.86
CA SER A 41 -11.39 -11.47 3.99
C SER A 41 -11.25 -12.64 4.97
N SER A 42 -11.25 -12.36 6.28
CA SER A 42 -11.10 -13.39 7.32
C SER A 42 -12.36 -14.22 7.55
N ASP A 43 -13.49 -13.85 6.95
CA ASP A 43 -14.81 -14.25 7.45
C ASP A 43 -15.45 -15.42 6.68
N ALA A 44 -14.75 -16.04 5.72
CA ALA A 44 -15.24 -17.25 5.07
C ALA A 44 -14.09 -18.16 4.58
N THR A 45 -14.26 -19.47 4.74
CA THR A 45 -13.37 -20.52 4.19
C THR A 45 -13.25 -20.45 2.66
N ASP A 46 -14.22 -19.80 1.99
CA ASP A 46 -14.27 -19.47 0.56
C ASP A 46 -14.27 -17.95 0.29
N ALA A 47 -13.60 -17.15 1.13
CA ALA A 47 -13.54 -15.71 0.92
C ALA A 47 -12.84 -15.36 -0.41
N ALA A 48 -13.56 -14.68 -1.30
CA ALA A 48 -13.02 -14.14 -2.54
C ALA A 48 -11.80 -13.25 -2.26
N THR A 49 -10.72 -13.44 -3.02
CA THR A 49 -9.52 -12.62 -2.93
C THR A 49 -9.74 -11.34 -3.72
N ALA A 50 -9.76 -10.20 -3.04
CA ALA A 50 -9.90 -8.91 -3.70
C ALA A 50 -8.52 -8.44 -4.17
N SER A 51 -8.35 -8.29 -5.49
CA SER A 51 -7.13 -7.76 -6.09
C SER A 51 -7.23 -6.24 -6.25
N THR A 52 -6.14 -5.53 -5.98
CA THR A 52 -6.06 -4.07 -6.03
C THR A 52 -4.76 -3.67 -6.72
N SER A 53 -4.83 -2.79 -7.70
CA SER A 53 -3.63 -2.14 -8.25
C SER A 53 -3.27 -0.93 -7.39
N TYR A 54 -2.00 -0.73 -7.10
CA TYR A 54 -1.54 0.42 -6.33
C TYR A 54 -0.41 1.18 -7.00
N LEU A 55 -0.35 2.48 -6.75
CA LEU A 55 0.76 3.37 -7.08
C LEU A 55 1.03 4.25 -5.87
N ARG A 56 2.28 4.26 -5.41
CA ARG A 56 2.72 5.16 -4.35
C ARG A 56 3.89 6.01 -4.80
N ILE A 57 3.75 7.32 -4.65
CA ILE A 57 4.77 8.31 -4.98
C ILE A 57 5.29 8.92 -3.69
N TRP A 58 6.61 8.99 -3.59
CA TRP A 58 7.35 9.58 -2.48
C TRP A 58 8.08 10.83 -2.95
N ARG A 59 8.14 11.82 -2.08
CA ARG A 59 8.96 13.02 -2.27
C ARG A 59 9.92 13.18 -1.10
N LYS A 60 11.18 13.43 -1.42
CA LYS A 60 12.22 13.76 -0.45
C LYS A 60 12.09 15.24 -0.09
N THR A 61 11.99 15.53 1.20
CA THR A 61 11.92 16.90 1.73
C THR A 61 13.32 17.53 1.79
N PRO A 62 13.45 18.87 1.97
CA PRO A 62 14.74 19.54 2.07
C PRO A 62 15.63 19.01 3.21
N ASP A 63 15.03 18.54 4.30
CA ASP A 63 15.69 17.87 5.43
C ASP A 63 16.04 16.39 5.14
N GLY A 64 15.83 15.92 3.91
CA GLY A 64 16.25 14.61 3.43
C GLY A 64 15.27 13.47 3.74
N GLN A 65 14.10 13.75 4.33
CA GLN A 65 13.11 12.72 4.68
C GLN A 65 12.21 12.37 3.49
N TRP A 66 11.92 11.09 3.31
CA TRP A 66 10.91 10.67 2.34
C TRP A 66 9.51 10.78 2.96
N LYS A 67 8.59 11.44 2.26
CA LYS A 67 7.17 11.52 2.62
C LYS A 67 6.32 11.06 1.45
N ILE A 68 5.19 10.41 1.75
CA ILE A 68 4.21 10.04 0.72
C ILE A 68 3.65 11.34 0.15
N ALA A 69 3.80 11.52 -1.16
CA ALA A 69 3.20 12.61 -1.92
C ALA A 69 1.84 12.20 -2.50
N LEU A 70 1.70 10.92 -2.87
CA LEU A 70 0.47 10.35 -3.40
C LEU A 70 0.42 8.86 -3.07
N ASP A 71 -0.76 8.38 -2.70
CA ASP A 71 -1.06 6.95 -2.53
C ASP A 71 -2.39 6.67 -3.23
N LEU A 72 -2.35 5.80 -4.24
CA LEU A 72 -3.51 5.39 -5.01
C LEU A 72 -3.63 3.88 -4.94
N ALA A 73 -4.86 3.41 -4.67
CA ALA A 73 -5.22 2.01 -4.67
C ALA A 73 -6.58 1.88 -5.37
N ILE A 74 -6.63 1.08 -6.43
CA ILE A 74 -7.80 0.92 -7.28
C ILE A 74 -8.13 -0.58 -7.33
N PRO A 75 -9.34 -1.00 -6.91
CA PRO A 75 -9.76 -2.39 -7.04
C PRO A 75 -9.70 -2.84 -8.50
N ILE A 76 -9.16 -4.03 -8.72
CA ILE A 76 -9.18 -4.68 -10.03
C ILE A 76 -10.52 -5.42 -10.12
N PRO A 77 -11.39 -5.09 -11.11
CA PRO A 77 -12.65 -5.79 -11.28
C PRO A 77 -12.42 -7.29 -11.47
N THR A 78 -13.24 -8.10 -10.79
CA THR A 78 -13.35 -9.53 -11.08
C THR A 78 -14.42 -9.69 -12.16
N GLU A 79 -14.09 -10.41 -13.24
CA GLU A 79 -15.02 -10.73 -14.35
C GLU A 79 -16.13 -11.66 -13.89
#